data_AF-A0A964EZ30-F1
#
_entry.id   AF-A0A964EZ30-F1
#
_cell.length_a   1.000
_cell.length_b   1.000
_cell.length_c   1.000
_cell.angle_alpha   90.00
_cell.angle_beta   90.00
_cell.angle_gamma   90.00
#
_symmetry.space_group_name_H-M   'P 1'
#
loop_
_entity.id
_entity.type
_entity.pdbx_description
1 polymer ?
#
loop_
_entity_poly.entity_id
_entity_poly.type
_entity_poly.pdbx_seq_one_letter_code
_entity_poly.pdbx_strand_id
1 'polypeptide(L)'
;MMRPFVVVGLLLFSSSCSFGLDTLPPPEGDDTADTAGDPCAGQSVCIASVTPNRGPVNGGTVVEVRGVGFGGDPELRFGNAPLTVTVLGENHVQVTAPPVAVEGSVDVTVVGPSGSATMYDGFTYGDGVVTDDTGGGDDTGSGPTGLVGGLVESDYIAIGCPECFGLTDQLSFEVVAAFHAPVNGSWFDWMPRQGSCVQNPTAGGPASVYDDVGEWAYLTSGARSVPLRRTPSQGAILYSSGPLTQNDRVDNAAYDLSVPDGGSLGPFEVPDVLVTASGFDDIQPIALLNPAGQAFAARVSAAGAVFTWAPTGIADSFVVDLSIYNAQGTSFLGEVFCVTTDSGAFQVPSTYLSSYPNNALVAVNLYRLNRQSGVNPADGSTIEGSASIGILGTATLVR
;
A
#
# COMPACT_ATOMS: atom_id res chain seq x y z
N MET A 1 -13.28 -37.36 5.72
CA MET A 1 -12.25 -37.11 4.68
C MET A 1 -12.47 -35.68 4.19
N MET A 2 -11.87 -34.69 4.86
CA MET A 2 -11.94 -33.28 4.46
C MET A 2 -11.12 -33.10 3.18
N ARG A 3 -11.69 -32.38 2.21
CA ARG A 3 -11.02 -32.06 0.94
C ARG A 3 -9.85 -31.10 1.22
N PRO A 4 -8.67 -31.31 0.62
CA PRO A 4 -7.45 -30.53 0.88
C PRO A 4 -7.54 -29.03 0.58
N PHE A 5 -8.60 -28.57 -0.09
CA PHE A 5 -8.82 -27.18 -0.51
C PHE A 5 -9.31 -26.23 0.60
N VAL A 6 -9.75 -26.73 1.75
CA VAL A 6 -10.34 -25.91 2.83
C VAL A 6 -9.28 -25.12 3.63
N VAL A 7 -8.02 -25.56 3.62
CA VAL A 7 -6.93 -24.89 4.35
C VAL A 7 -6.43 -23.64 3.63
N VAL A 8 -6.66 -23.54 2.31
CA VAL A 8 -6.21 -22.41 1.47
C VAL A 8 -7.07 -21.15 1.69
N GLY A 9 -8.36 -21.31 2.04
CA GLY A 9 -9.29 -20.18 2.21
C GLY A 9 -9.04 -19.28 3.42
N LEU A 10 -8.33 -19.78 4.45
CA LEU A 10 -8.07 -19.02 5.68
C LEU A 10 -6.80 -18.15 5.60
N LEU A 11 -5.88 -18.43 4.67
CA LEU A 11 -4.57 -17.76 4.57
C LEU A 11 -4.51 -16.69 3.47
N LEU A 12 -5.42 -16.73 2.48
CA LEU A 12 -5.39 -15.78 1.36
C LEU A 12 -6.01 -14.43 1.72
N PHE A 13 -7.07 -14.38 2.53
CA PHE A 13 -7.67 -13.10 2.92
C PHE A 13 -6.86 -12.32 3.94
N SER A 14 -6.05 -13.01 4.76
CA SER A 14 -5.16 -12.35 5.73
C SER A 14 -3.89 -11.78 5.11
N SER A 15 -3.54 -12.17 3.88
CA SER A 15 -2.22 -11.91 3.30
C SER A 15 -2.25 -11.17 1.96
N SER A 16 -3.36 -11.22 1.21
CA SER A 16 -3.35 -10.70 -0.17
C SER A 16 -3.80 -9.24 -0.30
N CYS A 17 -4.46 -8.67 0.71
CA CYS A 17 -5.05 -7.33 0.64
C CYS A 17 -5.18 -6.58 1.97
N SER A 18 -5.18 -7.25 3.13
CA SER A 18 -5.19 -6.55 4.42
C SER A 18 -3.77 -6.11 4.75
N PHE A 19 -3.44 -4.82 4.67
CA PHE A 19 -2.09 -4.29 4.85
C PHE A 19 -1.67 -4.29 6.34
N GLY A 20 -1.82 -5.41 7.05
CA GLY A 20 -1.47 -5.56 8.47
C GLY A 20 -2.65 -5.43 9.44
N LEU A 21 -3.87 -5.16 8.94
CA LEU A 21 -5.07 -5.13 9.80
C LEU A 21 -5.50 -6.53 10.30
N ASP A 22 -5.03 -7.61 9.65
CA ASP A 22 -5.35 -8.99 10.02
C ASP A 22 -4.23 -9.69 10.83
N THR A 23 -3.08 -9.03 11.06
CA THR A 23 -2.02 -9.54 11.94
C THR A 23 -2.28 -9.18 13.40
N LEU A 24 -3.38 -9.69 13.96
CA LEU A 24 -3.53 -9.77 15.41
C LEU A 24 -2.57 -10.87 15.92
N PRO A 25 -1.69 -10.59 16.89
CA PRO A 25 -0.67 -11.56 17.28
C PRO A 25 -1.30 -12.81 17.94
N PRO A 26 -0.78 -14.03 17.69
CA PRO A 26 -0.98 -15.14 18.61
C PRO A 26 -0.36 -14.81 19.98
N PRO A 27 -0.81 -15.43 21.09
CA PRO A 27 -0.47 -15.00 22.44
C PRO A 27 1.04 -15.02 22.69
N GLU A 28 1.48 -13.98 23.38
CA GLU A 28 2.87 -13.62 23.72
C GLU A 28 3.80 -14.80 24.02
N GLY A 29 5.00 -14.71 23.46
CA GLY A 29 6.13 -15.56 23.82
C GLY A 29 7.42 -15.07 23.18
N ASP A 30 8.17 -14.29 23.97
CA ASP A 30 9.63 -14.25 24.09
C ASP A 30 10.25 -12.85 23.88
N ASP A 31 10.50 -12.20 25.01
CA ASP A 31 11.34 -11.01 25.15
C ASP A 31 12.79 -11.34 24.79
N THR A 32 13.23 -11.00 23.57
CA THR A 32 14.63 -10.61 23.36
C THR A 32 14.75 -9.37 22.46
N ALA A 33 15.00 -8.26 23.16
CA ALA A 33 15.58 -6.98 22.76
C ALA A 33 16.12 -6.81 21.31
N ASP A 34 15.57 -5.75 20.68
CA ASP A 34 16.29 -4.59 20.16
C ASP A 34 17.27 -4.80 18.98
N THR A 35 16.69 -4.74 17.76
CA THR A 35 17.34 -4.18 16.55
C THR A 35 16.36 -3.89 15.40
N ALA A 36 15.06 -4.18 15.57
CA ALA A 36 14.03 -3.80 14.61
C ALA A 36 13.60 -2.33 14.86
N GLY A 37 14.28 -1.37 14.24
CA GLY A 37 13.91 0.04 14.37
C GLY A 37 14.70 1.05 13.53
N ASP A 38 15.67 0.63 12.72
CA ASP A 38 16.41 1.54 11.84
C ASP A 38 16.28 1.09 10.36
N PRO A 39 15.51 1.81 9.52
CA PRO A 39 15.36 1.49 8.10
C PRO A 39 16.68 1.58 7.31
N CYS A 40 17.73 2.15 7.90
CA CYS A 40 19.04 2.32 7.29
C CYS A 40 20.13 1.37 7.82
N ALA A 41 19.78 0.39 8.67
CA ALA A 41 20.74 -0.55 9.24
C ALA A 41 21.52 -1.31 8.15
N GLY A 42 22.84 -1.10 8.11
CA GLY A 42 23.76 -1.79 7.18
C GLY A 42 23.94 -1.15 5.80
N GLN A 43 23.29 -0.01 5.50
CA GLN A 43 23.43 0.69 4.22
C GLN A 43 24.57 1.73 4.24
N SER A 44 25.27 1.91 3.12
CA SER A 44 26.37 2.88 2.99
C SER A 44 25.90 4.31 2.71
N VAL A 45 24.72 4.47 2.08
CA VAL A 45 23.95 5.72 1.94
C VAL A 45 22.47 5.32 1.98
N CYS A 46 21.65 6.02 2.76
CA CYS A 46 20.22 5.74 2.93
C CYS A 46 19.47 7.02 3.29
N ILE A 47 18.21 7.13 2.88
CA ILE A 47 17.29 8.17 3.34
C ILE A 47 16.31 7.49 4.30
N ALA A 48 16.33 7.88 5.56
CA ALA A 48 15.42 7.39 6.61
C ALA A 48 14.09 8.15 6.59
N SER A 49 14.12 9.47 6.37
CA SER A 49 12.91 10.29 6.31
C SER A 49 13.11 11.59 5.52
N VAL A 50 12.00 12.11 4.99
CA VAL A 50 11.88 13.43 4.34
C VAL A 50 10.70 14.14 5.01
N THR A 51 10.93 15.31 5.62
CA THR A 51 9.90 15.98 6.43
C THR A 51 9.98 17.50 6.32
N PRO A 52 8.88 18.19 5.98
CA PRO A 52 7.64 17.65 5.42
C PRO A 52 7.89 17.00 4.05
N ASN A 53 7.13 15.94 3.73
CA ASN A 53 7.17 15.27 2.42
C ASN A 53 6.13 15.82 1.43
N ARG A 54 5.58 17.02 1.66
CA ARG A 54 4.59 17.65 0.77
C ARG A 54 4.75 19.17 0.73
N GLY A 55 4.40 19.79 -0.40
CA GLY A 55 4.43 21.25 -0.54
C GLY A 55 3.74 21.80 -1.81
N PRO A 56 3.52 23.13 -1.89
CA PRO A 56 2.93 23.79 -3.05
C PRO A 56 3.73 23.57 -4.33
N VAL A 57 3.05 23.53 -5.48
CA VAL A 57 3.68 23.56 -6.81
C VAL A 57 4.59 24.78 -7.02
N ASN A 58 4.35 25.87 -6.28
CA ASN A 58 5.20 27.06 -6.30
C ASN A 58 6.54 26.87 -5.57
N GLY A 59 6.77 25.72 -4.93
CA GLY A 59 7.96 25.45 -4.13
C GLY A 59 8.02 26.29 -2.86
N GLY A 60 9.19 26.35 -2.25
CA GLY A 60 9.45 27.13 -1.02
C GLY A 60 9.32 26.34 0.27
N THR A 61 8.82 25.10 0.24
CA THR A 61 8.82 24.23 1.41
C THR A 61 10.24 23.92 1.83
N VAL A 62 10.56 24.23 3.09
CA VAL A 62 11.81 23.83 3.72
C VAL A 62 11.67 22.38 4.20
N VAL A 63 12.51 21.49 3.70
CA VAL A 63 12.44 20.05 3.93
C VAL A 63 13.72 19.57 4.62
N GLU A 64 13.55 18.87 5.75
CA GLU A 64 14.60 18.11 6.43
C GLU A 64 14.66 16.69 5.85
N VAL A 65 15.85 16.24 5.51
CA VAL A 65 16.13 14.87 5.04
C VAL A 65 17.10 14.22 6.01
N ARG A 66 16.68 13.11 6.61
CA ARG A 66 17.48 12.34 7.56
C ARG A 66 17.84 10.98 6.99
N GLY A 67 18.98 10.44 7.39
CA GLY A 67 19.48 9.17 6.87
C GLY A 67 20.91 8.88 7.27
N VAL A 68 21.64 8.11 6.47
CA VAL A 68 23.07 7.86 6.68
C VAL A 68 23.87 8.09 5.40
N GLY A 69 25.15 8.42 5.56
CA GLY A 69 26.07 8.60 4.43
C GLY A 69 25.96 9.96 3.74
N PHE A 70 25.49 11.00 4.45
CA PHE A 70 25.33 12.37 3.93
C PHE A 70 26.57 13.24 4.14
N GLY A 71 27.69 12.67 4.61
CA GLY A 71 28.93 13.43 4.80
C GLY A 71 29.53 13.94 3.48
N GLY A 72 30.26 15.05 3.53
CA GLY A 72 31.05 15.54 2.41
C GLY A 72 30.26 16.21 1.27
N ASP A 73 29.38 17.14 1.61
CA ASP A 73 28.54 17.94 0.69
C ASP A 73 27.76 17.06 -0.31
N PRO A 74 26.72 16.36 0.16
CA PRO A 74 25.95 15.45 -0.68
C PRO A 74 25.14 16.23 -1.73
N GLU A 75 24.98 15.64 -2.90
CA GLU A 75 24.06 16.16 -3.90
C GLU A 75 22.66 15.63 -3.60
N LEU A 76 21.67 16.52 -3.44
CA LEU A 76 20.27 16.14 -3.24
C LEU A 76 19.42 16.59 -4.43
N ARG A 77 18.49 15.75 -4.87
CA ARG A 77 17.62 16.00 -6.02
C ARG A 77 16.18 15.70 -5.68
N PHE A 78 15.25 16.55 -6.11
CA PHE A 78 13.82 16.27 -6.16
C PHE A 78 13.45 16.00 -7.62
N GLY A 79 13.01 14.77 -7.91
CA GLY A 79 12.96 14.21 -9.25
C GLY A 79 14.33 14.35 -9.94
N ASN A 80 14.36 15.09 -11.04
CA ASN A 80 15.60 15.36 -11.78
C ASN A 80 16.32 16.66 -11.38
N ALA A 81 15.71 17.50 -10.54
CA ALA A 81 16.22 18.83 -10.22
C ALA A 81 17.22 18.78 -9.04
N PRO A 82 18.51 19.13 -9.25
CA PRO A 82 19.46 19.25 -8.15
C PRO A 82 19.14 20.44 -7.26
N LEU A 83 19.29 20.25 -5.94
CA LEU A 83 18.96 21.22 -4.91
C LEU A 83 20.22 21.75 -4.24
N THR A 84 20.11 22.97 -3.70
CA THR A 84 21.13 23.49 -2.79
C THR A 84 20.90 22.88 -1.41
N VAL A 85 21.90 22.17 -0.91
CA VAL A 85 21.84 21.42 0.36
C VAL A 85 22.51 22.22 1.46
N THR A 86 21.82 22.38 2.59
CA THR A 86 22.40 22.86 3.85
C THR A 86 22.67 21.64 4.73
N VAL A 87 23.94 21.31 4.95
CA VAL A 87 24.31 20.18 5.81
C VAL A 87 24.21 20.60 7.27
N LEU A 88 23.28 19.98 8.01
CA LEU A 88 23.07 20.22 9.45
C LEU A 88 23.82 19.21 10.32
N GLY A 89 24.19 18.06 9.76
CA GLY A 89 25.02 17.03 10.38
C GLY A 89 25.30 15.86 9.41
N GLU A 90 26.10 14.88 9.84
CA GLU A 90 26.52 13.74 8.97
C GLU A 90 25.36 12.86 8.46
N ASN A 91 24.21 12.95 9.13
CA ASN A 91 22.99 12.16 8.90
C ASN A 91 21.74 13.06 8.71
N HIS A 92 21.94 14.37 8.54
CA HIS A 92 20.86 15.34 8.53
C HIS A 92 21.17 16.50 7.60
N VAL A 93 20.35 16.68 6.57
CA VAL A 93 20.48 17.77 5.61
C VAL A 93 19.14 18.48 5.44
N GLN A 94 19.19 19.74 5.03
CA GLN A 94 18.03 20.58 4.81
C GLN A 94 18.07 21.12 3.39
N VAL A 95 16.93 21.10 2.70
CA VAL A 95 16.75 21.63 1.35
C VAL A 95 15.48 22.47 1.25
N THR A 96 15.35 23.22 0.17
CA THR A 96 14.10 23.93 -0.16
C THR A 96 13.55 23.36 -1.46
N ALA A 97 12.30 22.90 -1.42
CA ALA A 97 11.60 22.35 -2.57
C ALA A 97 11.47 23.42 -3.68
N PRO A 98 11.92 23.17 -4.91
CA PRO A 98 11.81 24.13 -6.01
C PRO A 98 10.36 24.17 -6.56
N PRO A 99 9.97 25.22 -7.29
CA PRO A 99 8.72 25.22 -8.03
C PRO A 99 8.70 24.17 -9.14
N VAL A 100 7.53 23.59 -9.39
CA VAL A 100 7.24 22.65 -10.48
C VAL A 100 6.02 23.12 -11.28
N ALA A 101 5.91 22.67 -12.53
CA ALA A 101 4.84 23.09 -13.44
C ALA A 101 3.53 22.29 -13.28
N VAL A 102 3.60 21.11 -12.67
CA VAL A 102 2.50 20.16 -12.53
C VAL A 102 2.58 19.54 -11.13
N GLU A 103 1.42 19.32 -10.52
CA GLU A 103 1.29 18.54 -9.28
C GLU A 103 1.72 17.08 -9.49
N GLY A 104 2.08 16.41 -8.40
CA GLY A 104 2.47 15.01 -8.40
C GLY A 104 3.62 14.71 -7.45
N SER A 105 3.81 13.43 -7.18
CA SER A 105 4.93 12.94 -6.38
C SER A 105 6.24 12.96 -7.15
N VAL A 106 7.32 13.24 -6.46
CA VAL A 106 8.69 13.22 -6.98
C VAL A 106 9.60 12.41 -6.07
N ASP A 107 10.56 11.74 -6.69
CA ASP A 107 11.60 11.01 -5.98
C ASP A 107 12.57 11.97 -5.28
N VAL A 108 12.99 11.63 -4.07
CA VAL A 108 14.07 12.32 -3.36
C VAL A 108 15.34 11.50 -3.46
N THR A 109 16.34 12.00 -4.15
CA THR A 109 17.63 11.31 -4.31
C THR A 109 18.73 12.03 -3.56
N VAL A 110 19.54 11.30 -2.81
CA VAL A 110 20.78 11.77 -2.18
C VAL A 110 21.96 11.01 -2.78
N VAL A 111 22.97 11.72 -3.24
CA VAL A 111 24.25 11.17 -3.70
C VAL A 111 25.32 11.62 -2.72
N GLY A 112 25.83 10.66 -1.95
CA GLY A 112 26.94 10.84 -1.03
C GLY A 112 28.25 10.27 -1.59
N PRO A 113 29.37 10.41 -0.86
CA PRO A 113 30.68 9.95 -1.29
C PRO A 113 30.76 8.42 -1.44
N SER A 114 29.94 7.68 -0.69
CA SER A 114 29.91 6.22 -0.62
C SER A 114 28.84 5.58 -1.49
N GLY A 115 28.01 6.36 -2.19
CA GLY A 115 26.93 5.85 -3.04
C GLY A 115 25.76 6.82 -3.18
N SER A 116 24.64 6.33 -3.70
CA SER A 116 23.40 7.11 -3.82
C SER A 116 22.21 6.35 -3.25
N ALA A 117 21.27 7.07 -2.65
CA ALA A 117 19.98 6.56 -2.20
C ALA A 117 18.85 7.39 -2.82
N THR A 118 17.77 6.73 -3.19
CA THR A 118 16.54 7.38 -3.68
C THR A 118 15.36 6.88 -2.86
N MET A 119 14.57 7.80 -2.33
CA MET A 119 13.25 7.60 -1.74
C MET A 119 12.21 7.98 -2.80
N TYR A 120 11.54 6.97 -3.35
CA TYR A 120 10.52 7.17 -4.38
C TYR A 120 9.28 7.83 -3.78
N ASP A 121 8.65 8.72 -4.53
CA ASP A 121 7.55 9.55 -4.03
C ASP A 121 7.86 10.26 -2.69
N GLY A 122 9.14 10.52 -2.43
CA GLY A 122 9.61 11.06 -1.16
C GLY A 122 9.17 12.50 -0.91
N PHE A 123 8.68 13.20 -1.94
CA PHE A 123 8.05 14.51 -1.79
C PHE A 123 6.88 14.68 -2.78
N THR A 124 5.73 15.16 -2.33
CA THR A 124 4.56 15.40 -3.19
C THR A 124 4.29 16.89 -3.39
N TYR A 125 4.22 17.31 -4.65
CA TYR A 125 3.74 18.64 -5.02
C TYR A 125 2.23 18.61 -5.21
N GLY A 126 1.51 19.49 -4.51
CA GLY A 126 0.07 19.69 -4.66
C GLY A 126 -0.34 21.04 -4.11
N ASP A 127 -1.60 21.42 -4.16
CA ASP A 127 -2.13 22.63 -3.50
C ASP A 127 -1.94 22.58 -1.97
N GLY A 128 -0.72 22.83 -1.52
CA GLY A 128 -0.39 23.27 -0.19
C GLY A 128 -0.58 24.78 -0.18
N VAL A 129 -1.81 25.23 0.05
CA VAL A 129 -2.08 26.59 0.49
C VAL A 129 -1.33 26.78 1.80
N VAL A 130 -0.05 27.17 1.73
CA VAL A 130 0.59 27.93 2.77
C VAL A 130 0.21 29.36 2.46
N THR A 131 -1.04 29.72 2.78
CA THR A 131 -1.33 31.13 2.98
C THR A 131 -0.58 31.53 4.25
N ASP A 132 0.53 32.21 4.05
CA ASP A 132 0.91 33.31 4.92
C ASP A 132 -0.26 34.31 4.87
N ASP A 133 -1.33 34.06 5.63
CA ASP A 133 -2.42 35.02 5.80
C ASP A 133 -2.25 35.74 7.14
N THR A 134 -1.89 37.01 7.02
CA THR A 134 -2.06 38.02 8.06
C THR A 134 -3.55 38.40 8.16
N GLY A 135 -4.40 37.40 8.35
CA GLY A 135 -5.85 37.52 8.40
C GLY A 135 -6.41 36.72 9.56
N GLY A 136 -6.77 37.41 10.65
CA GLY A 136 -7.37 36.78 11.82
C GLY A 136 -8.69 36.08 11.50
N GLY A 137 -8.62 34.77 11.39
CA GLY A 137 -9.71 33.81 11.46
C GLY A 137 -9.30 32.69 12.41
N ASP A 138 -10.22 32.23 13.24
CA ASP A 138 -10.03 31.18 14.24
C ASP A 138 -9.82 29.82 13.54
N ASP A 139 -8.59 29.56 13.07
CA ASP A 139 -8.18 28.28 12.48
C ASP A 139 -7.86 27.28 13.61
N THR A 140 -8.85 26.46 13.94
CA THR A 140 -8.66 25.26 14.79
C THR A 140 -8.11 24.07 14.01
N GLY A 141 -7.71 24.24 12.75
CA GLY A 141 -7.15 23.16 11.91
C GLY A 141 -5.68 22.94 12.23
N SER A 142 -5.33 21.74 12.70
CA SER A 142 -3.94 21.34 12.85
C SER A 142 -3.35 21.08 11.46
N GLY A 143 -2.29 21.80 11.08
CA GLY A 143 -1.55 21.54 9.84
C GLY A 143 -0.90 20.15 9.83
N PRO A 144 -0.35 19.69 8.69
CA PRO A 144 0.19 18.34 8.56
C PRO A 144 1.33 18.08 9.55
N THR A 145 1.19 17.05 10.38
CA THR A 145 2.17 16.68 11.42
C THR A 145 3.33 15.85 10.88
N GLY A 146 3.16 15.21 9.71
CA GLY A 146 4.08 14.21 9.18
C GLY A 146 3.96 12.83 9.85
N LEU A 147 2.98 12.66 10.75
CA LEU A 147 2.64 11.40 11.41
C LEU A 147 1.43 10.75 10.72
N VAL A 148 1.32 9.42 10.79
CA VAL A 148 0.17 8.67 10.29
C VAL A 148 -0.78 8.38 11.45
N GLY A 149 -2.09 8.59 11.24
CA GLY A 149 -3.15 8.40 12.23
C GLY A 149 -4.24 7.42 11.79
N GLY A 150 -4.12 6.83 10.60
CA GLY A 150 -5.08 5.83 10.17
C GLY A 150 -4.84 5.34 8.75
N LEU A 151 -5.68 4.37 8.38
CA LEU A 151 -5.67 3.69 7.10
C LEU A 151 -7.11 3.46 6.64
N VAL A 152 -7.36 3.64 5.35
CA VAL A 152 -8.57 3.18 4.68
C VAL A 152 -8.19 2.30 3.49
N GLU A 153 -8.81 1.14 3.38
CA GLU A 153 -8.52 0.15 2.36
C GLU A 153 -9.78 -0.22 1.61
N SER A 154 -9.68 -0.36 0.29
CA SER A 154 -10.75 -0.85 -0.56
C SER A 154 -10.22 -1.94 -1.50
N ASP A 155 -10.74 -3.15 -1.35
CA ASP A 155 -10.26 -4.31 -2.09
C ASP A 155 -11.37 -4.91 -2.95
N TYR A 156 -11.19 -4.84 -4.27
CA TYR A 156 -12.15 -5.36 -5.24
C TYR A 156 -11.51 -6.46 -6.09
N ILE A 157 -11.74 -7.73 -5.74
CA ILE A 157 -11.07 -8.88 -6.37
C ILE A 157 -12.08 -9.82 -7.02
N ALA A 158 -11.95 -10.01 -8.34
CA ALA A 158 -12.69 -11.03 -9.06
C ALA A 158 -11.99 -12.39 -8.96
N ILE A 159 -12.73 -13.45 -8.66
CA ILE A 159 -12.15 -14.76 -8.31
C ILE A 159 -12.45 -15.76 -9.43
N GLY A 160 -11.41 -16.21 -10.13
CA GLY A 160 -11.54 -17.12 -11.27
C GLY A 160 -12.00 -18.52 -10.89
N CYS A 161 -11.58 -19.03 -9.73
CA CYS A 161 -11.99 -20.33 -9.22
C CYS A 161 -12.34 -20.26 -7.73
N PRO A 162 -13.53 -19.79 -7.34
CA PRO A 162 -13.92 -19.68 -5.94
C PRO A 162 -13.76 -21.00 -5.17
N GLU A 163 -14.16 -22.12 -5.77
CA GLU A 163 -14.09 -23.44 -5.16
C GLU A 163 -12.66 -23.93 -4.90
N CYS A 164 -11.67 -23.40 -5.64
CA CYS A 164 -10.25 -23.67 -5.38
C CYS A 164 -9.78 -23.09 -4.05
N PHE A 165 -10.45 -22.03 -3.60
CA PHE A 165 -10.14 -21.29 -2.38
C PHE A 165 -11.17 -21.55 -1.26
N GLY A 166 -12.11 -22.47 -1.48
CA GLY A 166 -13.19 -22.75 -0.53
C GLY A 166 -14.26 -21.65 -0.47
N LEU A 167 -14.34 -20.82 -1.49
CA LEU A 167 -15.27 -19.69 -1.60
C LEU A 167 -16.47 -20.07 -2.46
N THR A 168 -17.57 -19.37 -2.25
CA THR A 168 -18.81 -19.51 -3.02
C THR A 168 -18.99 -18.39 -4.04
N ASP A 169 -18.45 -17.21 -3.76
CA ASP A 169 -18.66 -16.01 -4.56
C ASP A 169 -17.49 -15.77 -5.51
N GLN A 170 -17.82 -15.29 -6.71
CA GLN A 170 -16.86 -14.93 -7.76
C GLN A 170 -16.30 -13.51 -7.60
N LEU A 171 -16.73 -12.80 -6.54
CA LEU A 171 -16.31 -11.46 -6.21
C LEU A 171 -16.08 -11.39 -4.71
N SER A 172 -14.93 -10.87 -4.32
CA SER A 172 -14.69 -10.31 -3.00
C SER A 172 -14.62 -8.80 -3.15
N PHE A 173 -15.45 -8.09 -2.39
CA PHE A 173 -15.38 -6.64 -2.29
C PHE A 173 -15.54 -6.24 -0.82
N GLU A 174 -14.49 -5.65 -0.27
CA GLU A 174 -14.43 -5.20 1.11
C GLU A 174 -13.85 -3.78 1.18
N VAL A 175 -14.31 -3.03 2.17
CA VAL A 175 -13.71 -1.77 2.57
C VAL A 175 -13.49 -1.82 4.07
N VAL A 176 -12.28 -1.48 4.51
CA VAL A 176 -11.92 -1.41 5.93
C VAL A 176 -11.28 -0.07 6.22
N ALA A 177 -11.51 0.47 7.41
CA ALA A 177 -10.76 1.59 7.95
C ALA A 177 -10.30 1.30 9.37
N ALA A 178 -9.18 1.89 9.74
CA ALA A 178 -8.62 1.82 11.08
C ALA A 178 -8.01 3.17 11.44
N PHE A 179 -8.17 3.56 12.70
CA PHE A 179 -7.69 4.84 13.22
C PHE A 179 -6.85 4.59 14.46
N HIS A 180 -5.85 5.42 14.70
CA HIS A 180 -4.98 5.33 15.87
C HIS A 180 -4.35 6.69 16.16
N ALA A 181 -3.78 6.83 17.35
CA ALA A 181 -3.01 8.02 17.69
C ALA A 181 -1.87 8.23 16.66
N PRO A 182 -1.54 9.49 16.32
CA PRO A 182 -0.51 9.78 15.31
C PRO A 182 0.86 9.19 15.68
N VAL A 183 1.45 8.41 14.77
CA VAL A 183 2.76 7.76 14.93
C VAL A 183 3.66 7.96 13.70
N ASN A 184 4.96 7.70 13.86
CA ASN A 184 5.88 7.67 12.71
C ASN A 184 5.74 6.36 11.93
N GLY A 185 6.06 6.41 10.63
CA GLY A 185 6.02 5.27 9.71
C GLY A 185 4.81 5.31 8.78
N SER A 186 4.68 4.28 7.95
CA SER A 186 3.60 4.10 6.98
C SER A 186 3.09 2.66 7.00
N TRP A 187 1.80 2.48 6.67
CA TRP A 187 1.18 1.18 6.41
C TRP A 187 1.76 0.48 5.16
N PHE A 188 2.49 1.22 4.33
CA PHE A 188 3.08 0.73 3.08
C PHE A 188 4.60 0.52 3.15
N ASP A 189 5.25 0.73 4.31
CA ASP A 189 6.71 0.64 4.45
C ASP A 189 7.26 -0.77 4.17
N TRP A 190 6.46 -1.81 4.40
CA TRP A 190 6.84 -3.19 4.15
C TRP A 190 6.89 -3.56 2.66
N MET A 191 6.23 -2.76 1.80
CA MET A 191 6.11 -3.07 0.38
C MET A 191 7.46 -2.92 -0.33
N PRO A 192 7.79 -3.82 -1.28
CA PRO A 192 9.00 -3.67 -2.06
C PRO A 192 8.92 -2.44 -2.98
N ARG A 193 10.09 -1.97 -3.43
CA ARG A 193 10.17 -0.89 -4.41
C ARG A 193 9.46 -1.27 -5.71
N GLN A 194 8.90 -0.28 -6.39
CA GLN A 194 8.34 -0.47 -7.72
C GLN A 194 9.40 -1.00 -8.69
N GLY A 195 9.03 -2.00 -9.50
CA GLY A 195 9.93 -2.76 -10.38
C GLY A 195 10.70 -3.88 -9.67
N SER A 196 10.42 -4.17 -8.41
CA SER A 196 11.12 -5.19 -7.63
C SER A 196 10.19 -6.20 -6.97
N CYS A 197 10.77 -7.32 -6.52
CA CYS A 197 10.07 -8.37 -5.82
C CYS A 197 10.75 -8.70 -4.49
N VAL A 198 9.98 -9.22 -3.54
CA VAL A 198 10.45 -9.80 -2.28
C VAL A 198 9.85 -11.19 -2.10
N GLN A 199 10.48 -12.01 -1.25
CA GLN A 199 9.94 -13.31 -0.86
C GLN A 199 9.44 -13.27 0.56
N ASN A 200 8.25 -13.84 0.79
CA ASN A 200 7.61 -13.92 2.11
C ASN A 200 7.63 -12.57 2.84
N PRO A 201 7.11 -11.48 2.23
CA PRO A 201 7.02 -10.21 2.94
C PRO A 201 6.17 -10.39 4.21
N THR A 202 6.46 -9.57 5.21
CA THR A 202 5.60 -9.47 6.40
C THR A 202 4.91 -8.12 6.34
N ALA A 203 3.62 -8.14 6.01
CA ALA A 203 2.80 -6.93 6.07
C ALA A 203 2.64 -6.46 7.52
N GLY A 204 2.62 -5.15 7.73
CA GLY A 204 2.47 -4.57 9.06
C GLY A 204 2.24 -3.07 9.00
N GLY A 205 1.51 -2.57 10.00
CA GLY A 205 1.24 -1.16 10.17
C GLY A 205 2.11 -0.50 11.25
N PRO A 206 2.13 0.84 11.30
CA PRO A 206 2.90 1.60 12.29
C PRO A 206 2.30 1.57 13.70
N ALA A 207 1.08 1.06 13.88
CA ALA A 207 0.37 1.04 15.17
C ALA A 207 -0.23 -0.32 15.51
N SER A 208 -0.32 -0.59 16.82
CA SER A 208 -0.93 -1.80 17.40
C SER A 208 -2.16 -1.54 18.28
N VAL A 209 -2.50 -0.27 18.52
CA VAL A 209 -3.66 0.16 19.31
C VAL A 209 -4.51 1.09 18.45
N TYR A 210 -5.78 0.73 18.28
CA TYR A 210 -6.71 1.48 17.42
C TYR A 210 -7.75 2.23 18.24
N ASP A 211 -8.07 3.43 17.78
CA ASP A 211 -8.99 4.36 18.43
C ASP A 211 -10.45 4.08 18.05
N ASP A 212 -11.32 4.31 19.03
CA ASP A 212 -12.77 4.28 18.84
C ASP A 212 -13.23 5.66 18.38
N VAL A 213 -13.55 5.79 17.10
CA VAL A 213 -14.07 7.03 16.50
C VAL A 213 -15.60 7.02 16.36
N GLY A 214 -16.28 6.15 17.13
CA GLY A 214 -17.73 6.00 17.14
C GLY A 214 -18.22 4.78 16.36
N GLU A 215 -19.53 4.69 16.12
CA GLU A 215 -20.14 3.49 15.52
C GLU A 215 -19.96 3.39 14.00
N TRP A 216 -19.85 4.54 13.31
CA TRP A 216 -19.89 4.60 11.85
C TRP A 216 -18.82 5.52 11.27
N ALA A 217 -18.23 5.07 10.17
CA ALA A 217 -17.52 5.89 9.19
C ALA A 217 -18.16 5.68 7.81
N TYR A 218 -17.88 6.57 6.87
CA TYR A 218 -18.45 6.52 5.53
C TYR A 218 -17.39 6.86 4.50
N LEU A 219 -17.35 6.10 3.41
CA LEU A 219 -16.68 6.52 2.18
C LEU A 219 -17.70 7.05 1.18
N THR A 220 -17.49 8.23 0.63
CA THR A 220 -18.43 8.87 -0.30
C THR A 220 -17.77 9.31 -1.60
N SER A 221 -18.42 9.01 -2.71
CA SER A 221 -18.04 9.49 -4.05
C SER A 221 -19.30 9.91 -4.80
N GLY A 222 -19.52 11.22 -4.91
CA GLY A 222 -20.73 11.79 -5.49
C GLY A 222 -21.99 11.31 -4.76
N ALA A 223 -22.87 10.58 -5.44
CA ALA A 223 -24.09 10.03 -4.85
C ALA A 223 -23.89 8.65 -4.17
N ARG A 224 -22.69 8.06 -4.26
CA ARG A 224 -22.38 6.77 -3.64
C ARG A 224 -21.86 6.96 -2.23
N SER A 225 -22.28 6.08 -1.33
CA SER A 225 -21.82 6.03 0.05
C SER A 225 -21.67 4.58 0.47
N VAL A 226 -20.49 4.23 0.97
CA VAL A 226 -20.18 2.92 1.56
C VAL A 226 -20.10 3.10 3.07
N PRO A 227 -21.09 2.61 3.84
CA PRO A 227 -21.06 2.70 5.29
C PRO A 227 -20.11 1.64 5.86
N LEU A 228 -19.22 2.08 6.74
CA LEU A 228 -18.27 1.26 7.48
C LEU A 228 -18.70 1.22 8.94
N ARG A 229 -18.99 0.01 9.42
CA ARG A 229 -19.45 -0.20 10.78
C ARG A 229 -18.29 -0.62 11.67
N ARG A 230 -18.24 -0.02 12.86
CA ARG A 230 -17.36 -0.46 13.94
C ARG A 230 -17.54 -1.96 14.20
N THR A 231 -16.47 -2.71 14.03
CA THR A 231 -16.38 -4.15 14.23
C THR A 231 -15.36 -4.42 15.33
N PRO A 232 -15.77 -4.94 16.50
CA PRO A 232 -14.84 -5.34 17.54
C PRO A 232 -13.99 -6.52 17.04
N SER A 233 -12.68 -6.33 16.92
CA SER A 233 -11.71 -7.40 16.67
C SER A 233 -10.79 -7.55 17.89
N GLN A 234 -10.14 -8.69 18.07
CA GLN A 234 -9.45 -9.06 19.31
C GLN A 234 -8.32 -8.08 19.70
N GLY A 235 -8.67 -7.01 20.42
CA GLY A 235 -7.73 -5.94 20.83
C GLY A 235 -7.66 -4.74 19.87
N ALA A 236 -8.44 -4.73 18.78
CA ALA A 236 -8.43 -3.69 17.76
C ALA A 236 -9.84 -3.25 17.35
N ILE A 237 -10.01 -1.97 17.05
CA ILE A 237 -11.26 -1.39 16.55
C ILE A 237 -11.07 -1.14 15.06
N LEU A 238 -11.80 -1.91 14.25
CA LEU A 238 -11.83 -1.76 12.79
C LEU A 238 -13.21 -1.28 12.36
N TYR A 239 -13.26 -0.65 11.19
CA TYR A 239 -14.48 -0.17 10.57
C TYR A 239 -14.64 -0.85 9.24
N SER A 240 -15.56 -1.81 9.14
CA SER A 240 -15.68 -2.66 7.95
C SER A 240 -17.03 -2.46 7.27
N SER A 241 -17.05 -2.56 5.95
CA SER A 241 -18.28 -2.58 5.19
C SER A 241 -19.12 -3.81 5.51
N GLY A 242 -20.44 -3.71 5.32
CA GLY A 242 -21.26 -4.90 5.10
C GLY A 242 -20.92 -5.58 3.76
N PRO A 243 -21.67 -6.62 3.36
CA PRO A 243 -21.52 -7.23 2.04
C PRO A 243 -21.70 -6.19 0.93
N LEU A 244 -20.72 -6.09 0.03
CA LEU A 244 -20.72 -5.18 -1.10
C LEU A 244 -20.88 -5.91 -2.43
N THR A 245 -21.34 -5.17 -3.43
CA THR A 245 -21.48 -5.62 -4.82
C THR A 245 -20.75 -4.66 -5.76
N GLN A 246 -20.61 -5.05 -7.03
CA GLN A 246 -20.03 -4.17 -8.06
C GLN A 246 -20.73 -2.81 -8.17
N ASN A 247 -22.02 -2.71 -7.84
CA ASN A 247 -22.76 -1.45 -7.94
C ASN A 247 -22.44 -0.44 -6.83
N ASP A 248 -21.73 -0.87 -5.78
CA ASP A 248 -21.34 -0.05 -4.65
C ASP A 248 -20.00 0.68 -4.90
N ARG A 249 -19.28 0.26 -5.95
CA ARG A 249 -18.04 0.89 -6.42
C ARG A 249 -18.29 1.87 -7.57
N VAL A 250 -17.54 2.96 -7.58
CA VAL A 250 -17.35 3.85 -8.72
C VAL A 250 -15.90 3.68 -9.17
N ASP A 251 -15.69 3.40 -10.45
CA ASP A 251 -14.36 3.26 -11.02
C ASP A 251 -13.74 4.62 -11.34
N ASN A 252 -12.42 4.74 -11.19
CA ASN A 252 -11.65 5.96 -11.50
C ASN A 252 -12.18 7.19 -10.75
N ALA A 253 -12.52 7.00 -9.47
CA ALA A 253 -13.17 8.02 -8.65
C ALA A 253 -12.46 8.18 -7.30
N ALA A 254 -12.40 9.43 -6.85
CA ALA A 254 -11.95 9.76 -5.51
C ALA A 254 -13.09 9.57 -4.50
N TYR A 255 -12.73 9.12 -3.31
CA TYR A 255 -13.64 8.90 -2.20
C TYR A 255 -13.20 9.72 -0.99
N ASP A 256 -14.13 10.50 -0.46
CA ASP A 256 -13.96 11.20 0.81
C ASP A 256 -14.28 10.25 1.96
N LEU A 257 -13.56 10.39 3.07
CA LEU A 257 -13.88 9.76 4.34
C LEU A 257 -14.63 10.73 5.23
N SER A 258 -15.75 10.29 5.80
CA SER A 258 -16.51 11.04 6.81
C SER A 258 -16.67 10.20 8.08
N VAL A 259 -16.32 10.78 9.22
CA VAL A 259 -16.42 10.16 10.55
C VAL A 259 -17.25 11.09 11.44
N PRO A 260 -18.59 10.87 11.53
CA PRO A 260 -19.49 11.85 12.15
C PRO A 260 -19.43 11.98 13.66
N ASP A 261 -18.90 10.99 14.37
CA ASP A 261 -18.75 11.02 15.83
C ASP A 261 -17.31 11.41 16.18
N GLY A 262 -16.35 10.65 15.64
CA GLY A 262 -14.93 10.93 15.77
C GLY A 262 -14.36 10.65 17.16
N GLY A 263 -15.19 10.16 18.09
CA GLY A 263 -14.77 9.80 19.44
C GLY A 263 -14.12 10.97 20.16
N SER A 264 -12.89 10.78 20.64
CA SER A 264 -12.13 11.86 21.29
C SER A 264 -11.61 12.94 20.34
N LEU A 265 -11.55 12.66 19.03
CA LEU A 265 -11.11 13.63 18.00
C LEU A 265 -12.25 14.57 17.59
N GLY A 266 -13.51 14.21 17.86
CA GLY A 266 -14.68 14.89 17.32
C GLY A 266 -14.86 14.64 15.81
N PRO A 267 -15.98 15.07 15.21
CA PRO A 267 -16.29 14.78 13.82
C PRO A 267 -15.22 15.31 12.87
N PHE A 268 -14.83 14.50 11.88
CA PHE A 268 -13.88 14.90 10.85
C PHE A 268 -14.22 14.32 9.49
N GLU A 269 -13.78 15.02 8.45
CA GLU A 269 -13.87 14.58 7.06
C GLU A 269 -12.49 14.73 6.40
N VAL A 270 -12.09 13.71 5.65
CA VAL A 270 -10.83 13.68 4.91
C VAL A 270 -11.15 13.53 3.43
N PRO A 271 -10.98 14.59 2.61
CA PRO A 271 -11.29 14.52 1.20
C PRO A 271 -10.30 13.65 0.44
N ASP A 272 -10.77 13.00 -0.63
CA ASP A 272 -9.97 12.24 -1.60
C ASP A 272 -8.99 11.22 -0.97
N VAL A 273 -9.35 10.63 0.19
CA VAL A 273 -8.46 9.69 0.92
C VAL A 273 -8.18 8.43 0.11
N LEU A 274 -9.06 8.07 -0.83
CA LEU A 274 -8.92 6.94 -1.72
C LEU A 274 -9.22 7.34 -3.16
N VAL A 275 -8.49 6.77 -4.12
CA VAL A 275 -8.82 6.88 -5.55
C VAL A 275 -8.89 5.47 -6.15
N THR A 276 -10.08 5.06 -6.57
CA THR A 276 -10.27 3.74 -7.20
C THR A 276 -9.74 3.73 -8.63
N ALA A 277 -9.22 2.59 -9.07
CA ALA A 277 -8.95 2.32 -10.49
C ALA A 277 -10.10 1.51 -11.11
N SER A 278 -10.26 1.56 -12.43
CA SER A 278 -11.12 0.62 -13.17
C SER A 278 -10.47 -0.76 -13.30
N GLY A 279 -11.25 -1.75 -13.72
CA GLY A 279 -10.81 -3.13 -13.94
C GLY A 279 -10.08 -3.37 -15.27
N PHE A 280 -10.01 -4.63 -15.68
CA PHE A 280 -9.21 -5.08 -16.82
C PHE A 280 -10.09 -5.49 -18.01
N ASP A 281 -9.65 -5.15 -19.21
CA ASP A 281 -10.20 -5.66 -20.46
C ASP A 281 -9.49 -6.95 -20.91
N ASP A 282 -8.21 -7.09 -20.55
CA ASP A 282 -7.40 -8.27 -20.82
C ASP A 282 -6.45 -8.54 -19.66
N ILE A 283 -6.29 -9.83 -19.32
CA ILE A 283 -5.28 -10.33 -18.39
C ILE A 283 -4.76 -11.67 -18.91
N GLN A 284 -3.44 -11.79 -18.98
CA GLN A 284 -2.77 -13.01 -19.41
C GLN A 284 -1.82 -13.56 -18.34
N PRO A 285 -1.74 -14.90 -18.22
CA PRO A 285 -2.46 -15.90 -19.02
C PRO A 285 -3.97 -15.98 -18.68
N ILE A 286 -4.84 -15.97 -19.69
CA ILE A 286 -6.31 -16.00 -19.47
C ILE A 286 -6.78 -17.25 -18.70
N ALA A 287 -6.01 -18.33 -18.79
CA ALA A 287 -6.28 -19.57 -18.07
C ALA A 287 -6.27 -19.40 -16.54
N LEU A 288 -5.69 -18.31 -16.01
CA LEU A 288 -5.76 -17.95 -14.59
C LEU A 288 -7.21 -17.83 -14.11
N LEU A 289 -8.09 -17.34 -14.99
CA LEU A 289 -9.51 -17.07 -14.72
C LEU A 289 -10.39 -18.32 -14.87
N ASN A 290 -9.81 -19.51 -15.03
CA ASN A 290 -10.54 -20.77 -15.13
C ASN A 290 -11.68 -20.79 -16.19
N PRO A 291 -11.49 -20.23 -17.41
CA PRO A 291 -12.59 -20.08 -18.38
C PRO A 291 -13.18 -21.42 -18.87
N ALA A 292 -12.44 -22.53 -18.72
CA ALA A 292 -12.85 -23.87 -19.11
C ALA A 292 -13.27 -24.78 -17.93
N GLY A 293 -13.36 -24.25 -16.70
CA GLY A 293 -13.60 -25.07 -15.50
C GLY A 293 -12.46 -26.05 -15.18
N GLN A 294 -11.25 -25.73 -15.64
CA GLN A 294 -10.01 -26.46 -15.37
C GLN A 294 -9.10 -25.63 -14.46
N ALA A 295 -9.28 -25.81 -13.15
CA ALA A 295 -8.43 -25.19 -12.13
C ALA A 295 -6.94 -25.49 -12.38
N PHE A 296 -6.07 -24.51 -12.10
CA PHE A 296 -4.62 -24.59 -12.24
C PHE A 296 -4.12 -24.94 -13.66
N ALA A 297 -4.96 -24.72 -14.70
CA ALA A 297 -4.59 -24.96 -16.10
C ALA A 297 -3.57 -23.94 -16.65
N ALA A 298 -3.51 -22.74 -16.09
CA ALA A 298 -2.47 -21.78 -16.42
C ALA A 298 -1.09 -22.34 -16.05
N ARG A 299 -0.10 -22.12 -16.92
CA ARG A 299 1.28 -22.51 -16.64
C ARG A 299 2.14 -21.26 -16.50
N VAL A 300 2.79 -21.11 -15.36
CA VAL A 300 3.74 -20.03 -15.09
C VAL A 300 5.15 -20.62 -15.03
N SER A 301 6.10 -20.00 -15.72
CA SER A 301 7.46 -20.53 -15.81
C SER A 301 8.30 -20.16 -14.59
N ALA A 302 8.97 -21.14 -13.99
CA ALA A 302 9.99 -20.91 -12.97
C ALA A 302 11.25 -20.22 -13.52
N ALA A 303 11.44 -20.21 -14.85
CA ALA A 303 12.50 -19.48 -15.53
C ALA A 303 12.15 -17.99 -15.76
N GLY A 304 10.94 -17.57 -15.37
CA GLY A 304 10.46 -16.20 -15.47
C GLY A 304 8.98 -16.18 -15.81
N ALA A 305 8.13 -15.88 -14.84
CA ALA A 305 6.68 -15.83 -15.06
C ALA A 305 6.30 -14.47 -15.64
N VAL A 306 5.66 -14.47 -16.82
CA VAL A 306 5.23 -13.25 -17.49
C VAL A 306 3.72 -13.11 -17.33
N PHE A 307 3.31 -11.93 -16.87
CA PHE A 307 1.91 -11.51 -16.81
C PHE A 307 1.74 -10.25 -17.65
N THR A 308 0.63 -10.16 -18.37
CA THR A 308 0.28 -8.96 -19.14
C THR A 308 -1.16 -8.56 -18.86
N TRP A 309 -1.45 -7.27 -18.98
CA TRP A 309 -2.78 -6.74 -18.74
C TRP A 309 -3.05 -5.51 -19.60
N ALA A 310 -4.32 -5.23 -19.82
CA ALA A 310 -4.79 -4.02 -20.48
C ALA A 310 -6.14 -3.58 -19.89
N PRO A 311 -6.49 -2.29 -19.95
CA PRO A 311 -5.66 -1.12 -20.31
C PRO A 311 -4.48 -0.87 -19.35
N THR A 312 -3.69 0.19 -19.55
CA THR A 312 -2.49 0.52 -18.73
C THR A 312 -2.53 1.97 -18.27
N GLY A 313 -1.77 2.33 -17.24
CA GLY A 313 -1.64 3.69 -16.74
C GLY A 313 -2.90 4.21 -16.04
N ILE A 314 -3.70 3.31 -15.47
CA ILE A 314 -4.92 3.64 -14.72
C ILE A 314 -4.62 3.74 -13.22
N ALA A 315 -3.60 3.04 -12.76
CA ALA A 315 -3.16 3.07 -11.38
C ALA A 315 -1.69 3.46 -11.20
N ASP A 316 -1.33 3.88 -9.99
CA ASP A 316 0.05 4.20 -9.60
C ASP A 316 0.94 2.96 -9.76
N SER A 317 0.41 1.81 -9.34
CA SER A 317 1.12 0.54 -9.30
C SER A 317 0.26 -0.62 -9.77
N PHE A 318 0.94 -1.68 -10.16
CA PHE A 318 0.38 -2.99 -10.38
C PHE A 318 1.17 -4.00 -9.52
N VAL A 319 0.45 -4.90 -8.88
CA VAL A 319 1.00 -5.92 -8.00
C VAL A 319 0.82 -7.29 -8.63
N VAL A 320 1.90 -8.07 -8.58
CA VAL A 320 1.91 -9.50 -8.85
C VAL A 320 2.26 -10.21 -7.56
N ASP A 321 1.27 -10.83 -6.94
CA ASP A 321 1.42 -11.62 -5.73
C ASP A 321 1.16 -13.10 -6.05
N LEU A 322 2.17 -13.93 -5.76
CA LEU A 322 2.18 -15.35 -6.03
C LEU A 322 2.31 -16.12 -4.72
N SER A 323 1.20 -16.67 -4.22
CA SER A 323 1.22 -17.61 -3.10
C SER A 323 1.45 -19.03 -3.63
N ILE A 324 2.56 -19.65 -3.25
CA ILE A 324 3.05 -20.91 -3.81
C ILE A 324 2.87 -22.04 -2.81
N TYR A 325 2.27 -23.13 -3.29
CA TYR A 325 1.95 -24.33 -2.52
C TYR A 325 2.61 -25.56 -3.13
N ASN A 326 2.71 -26.63 -2.34
CA ASN A 326 3.11 -27.93 -2.88
C ASN A 326 2.11 -28.43 -3.96
N ALA A 327 2.51 -29.44 -4.73
CA ALA A 327 1.70 -29.97 -5.83
C ALA A 327 0.32 -30.53 -5.40
N GLN A 328 0.14 -30.79 -4.10
CA GLN A 328 -1.12 -31.26 -3.52
C GLN A 328 -2.00 -30.12 -2.99
N GLY A 329 -1.51 -28.89 -2.96
CA GLY A 329 -2.20 -27.73 -2.36
C GLY A 329 -2.37 -27.82 -0.83
N THR A 330 -1.61 -28.69 -0.16
CA THR A 330 -1.75 -28.95 1.28
C THR A 330 -0.75 -28.21 2.17
N SER A 331 0.30 -27.66 1.58
CA SER A 331 1.34 -26.91 2.30
C SER A 331 1.67 -25.65 1.53
N PHE A 332 1.64 -24.53 2.22
CA PHE A 332 2.25 -23.28 1.76
C PHE A 332 3.78 -23.46 1.75
N LEU A 333 4.42 -22.98 0.68
CA LEU A 333 5.87 -23.05 0.47
C LEU A 333 6.51 -21.67 0.51
N GLY A 334 5.75 -20.63 0.18
CA GLY A 334 6.17 -19.25 0.27
C GLY A 334 5.41 -18.35 -0.69
N GLU A 335 5.75 -17.08 -0.65
CA GLU A 335 5.14 -16.01 -1.41
C GLU A 335 6.19 -15.25 -2.20
N VAL A 336 5.83 -14.82 -3.40
CA VAL A 336 6.60 -13.84 -4.16
C VAL A 336 5.70 -12.65 -4.43
N PHE A 337 6.04 -11.51 -3.83
CA PHE A 337 5.29 -10.27 -3.93
C PHE A 337 6.10 -9.26 -4.73
N CYS A 338 5.55 -8.82 -5.85
CA CYS A 338 6.19 -7.88 -6.75
C CYS A 338 5.31 -6.65 -6.95
N VAL A 339 5.92 -5.47 -6.86
CA VAL A 339 5.28 -4.20 -7.20
C VAL A 339 5.92 -3.70 -8.48
N THR A 340 5.12 -3.21 -9.43
CA THR A 340 5.57 -2.65 -10.70
C THR A 340 4.69 -1.47 -11.09
N THR A 341 5.08 -0.73 -12.13
CA THR A 341 4.22 0.27 -12.76
C THR A 341 3.07 -0.39 -13.49
N ASP A 342 1.91 0.27 -13.58
CA ASP A 342 0.78 -0.14 -14.42
C ASP A 342 1.11 0.06 -15.92
N SER A 343 2.08 -0.71 -16.44
CA SER A 343 2.66 -0.58 -17.78
C SER A 343 2.25 -1.71 -18.74
N GLY A 344 1.35 -2.60 -18.31
CA GLY A 344 0.75 -3.66 -19.14
C GLY A 344 1.50 -4.98 -19.23
N ALA A 345 2.70 -5.06 -18.66
CA ALA A 345 3.44 -6.31 -18.58
C ALA A 345 4.44 -6.30 -17.43
N PHE A 346 4.64 -7.47 -16.84
CA PHE A 346 5.69 -7.71 -15.86
C PHE A 346 6.20 -9.14 -15.95
N GLN A 347 7.51 -9.30 -15.79
CA GLN A 347 8.15 -10.60 -15.69
C GLN A 347 8.73 -10.77 -14.28
N VAL A 348 8.15 -11.67 -13.50
CA VAL A 348 8.70 -12.08 -12.21
C VAL A 348 10.04 -12.77 -12.46
N PRO A 349 11.17 -12.29 -11.88
CA PRO A 349 12.48 -12.86 -12.16
C PRO A 349 12.62 -14.30 -11.66
N SER A 350 13.35 -15.13 -12.40
CA SER A 350 13.56 -16.56 -12.06
C SER A 350 14.24 -16.79 -10.73
N THR A 351 15.01 -15.82 -10.23
CA THR A 351 15.65 -15.86 -8.92
C THR A 351 14.64 -16.05 -7.78
N TYR A 352 13.42 -15.53 -7.94
CA TYR A 352 12.34 -15.67 -6.96
C TYR A 352 11.54 -16.97 -7.11
N LEU A 353 11.64 -17.66 -8.25
CA LEU A 353 10.78 -18.80 -8.58
C LEU A 353 11.53 -20.14 -8.68
N SER A 354 12.82 -20.12 -9.01
CA SER A 354 13.60 -21.31 -9.36
C SER A 354 13.80 -22.31 -8.20
N SER A 355 13.68 -21.85 -6.95
CA SER A 355 13.78 -22.69 -5.76
C SER A 355 12.55 -23.57 -5.53
N TYR A 356 11.39 -23.19 -6.07
CA TYR A 356 10.15 -23.92 -5.87
C TYR A 356 10.09 -25.20 -6.73
N PRO A 357 9.34 -26.23 -6.26
CA PRO A 357 9.25 -27.50 -6.96
C PRO A 357 8.45 -27.36 -8.26
N ASN A 358 8.81 -28.16 -9.27
CA ASN A 358 8.01 -28.29 -10.48
C ASN A 358 6.62 -28.85 -10.14
N ASN A 359 5.59 -28.36 -10.82
CA ASN A 359 4.18 -28.63 -10.53
C ASN A 359 3.66 -28.08 -9.19
N ALA A 360 4.36 -27.13 -8.57
CA ALA A 360 3.80 -26.36 -7.47
C ALA A 360 2.50 -25.66 -7.91
N LEU A 361 1.50 -25.63 -7.04
CA LEU A 361 0.27 -24.88 -7.28
C LEU A 361 0.51 -23.44 -6.85
N VAL A 362 -0.01 -22.49 -7.63
CA VAL A 362 0.18 -21.06 -7.39
C VAL A 362 -1.20 -20.39 -7.39
N ALA A 363 -1.52 -19.71 -6.29
CA ALA A 363 -2.55 -18.69 -6.28
C ALA A 363 -1.92 -17.42 -6.84
N VAL A 364 -2.53 -16.85 -7.88
CA VAL A 364 -1.97 -15.71 -8.61
C VAL A 364 -2.92 -14.55 -8.39
N ASN A 365 -2.53 -13.60 -7.55
CA ASN A 365 -3.24 -12.36 -7.32
C ASN A 365 -2.60 -11.25 -8.16
N LEU A 366 -3.37 -10.71 -9.12
CA LEU A 366 -2.93 -9.64 -10.00
C LEU A 366 -3.85 -8.45 -9.80
N TYR A 367 -3.33 -7.32 -9.35
CA TYR A 367 -4.18 -6.17 -9.06
C TYR A 367 -3.50 -4.84 -9.33
N ARG A 368 -4.30 -3.86 -9.71
CA ARG A 368 -3.92 -2.45 -9.66
C ARG A 368 -4.02 -1.96 -8.24
N LEU A 369 -3.10 -1.08 -7.85
CA LEU A 369 -3.04 -0.46 -6.55
C LEU A 369 -2.83 1.05 -6.72
N ASN A 370 -3.77 1.83 -6.21
CA ASN A 370 -3.60 3.25 -5.97
C ASN A 370 -3.35 3.47 -4.50
N ARG A 371 -2.35 4.30 -4.20
CA ARG A 371 -2.09 4.76 -2.83
C ARG A 371 -2.34 6.25 -2.79
N GLN A 372 -3.18 6.66 -1.86
CA GLN A 372 -3.55 8.04 -1.65
C GLN A 372 -3.46 8.37 -0.17
N SER A 373 -3.58 9.64 0.16
CA SER A 373 -3.55 10.08 1.54
C SER A 373 -4.23 11.41 1.69
N GLY A 374 -4.91 11.62 2.80
CA GLY A 374 -5.46 12.93 3.17
C GLY A 374 -5.07 13.32 4.59
N VAL A 375 -5.16 14.61 4.88
CA VAL A 375 -4.86 15.15 6.21
C VAL A 375 -6.13 15.11 7.06
N ASN A 376 -6.05 14.48 8.22
CA ASN A 376 -7.10 14.54 9.22
C ASN A 376 -7.18 15.95 9.81
N PRO A 377 -8.27 16.72 9.63
CA PRO A 377 -8.36 18.06 10.16
C PRO A 377 -8.43 18.10 11.70
N ALA A 378 -8.76 16.98 12.36
CA ALA A 378 -8.90 16.93 13.81
C ALA A 378 -7.55 16.99 14.55
N ASP A 379 -6.49 16.38 14.00
CA ASP A 379 -5.19 16.27 14.66
C ASP A 379 -3.99 16.54 13.73
N GLY A 380 -4.24 16.80 12.44
CA GLY A 380 -3.22 17.06 11.44
C GLY A 380 -2.42 15.83 11.01
N SER A 381 -2.80 14.63 11.45
CA SER A 381 -2.17 13.38 10.99
C SER A 381 -2.59 13.02 9.58
N THR A 382 -1.81 12.18 8.92
CA THR A 382 -2.14 11.60 7.63
C THR A 382 -3.03 10.38 7.83
N ILE A 383 -4.15 10.33 7.13
CA ILE A 383 -4.89 9.09 6.89
C ILE A 383 -4.43 8.55 5.54
N GLU A 384 -3.82 7.38 5.57
CA GLU A 384 -3.35 6.68 4.37
C GLU A 384 -4.51 5.92 3.72
N GLY A 385 -4.45 5.76 2.41
CA GLY A 385 -5.49 5.10 1.62
C GLY A 385 -4.90 4.13 0.62
N SER A 386 -5.44 2.92 0.56
CA SER A 386 -5.17 1.92 -0.48
C SER A 386 -6.45 1.52 -1.22
N ALA A 387 -6.44 1.61 -2.55
CA ALA A 387 -7.52 1.10 -3.38
C ALA A 387 -6.98 0.07 -4.37
N SER A 388 -7.40 -1.17 -4.22
CA SER A 388 -7.03 -2.29 -5.08
C SER A 388 -8.20 -2.73 -5.98
N ILE A 389 -7.86 -3.15 -7.20
CA ILE A 389 -8.77 -3.83 -8.11
C ILE A 389 -8.03 -4.90 -8.89
N GLY A 390 -8.52 -6.13 -8.81
CA GLY A 390 -7.71 -7.29 -9.17
C GLY A 390 -8.47 -8.53 -9.57
N ILE A 391 -7.68 -9.55 -9.86
CA ILE A 391 -8.12 -10.92 -10.04
C ILE A 391 -7.35 -11.86 -9.11
N LEU A 392 -8.04 -12.88 -8.63
CA LEU A 392 -7.43 -14.04 -7.99
C LEU A 392 -7.62 -15.27 -8.90
N GLY A 393 -6.50 -15.72 -9.46
CA GLY A 393 -6.44 -16.84 -10.39
C GLY A 393 -5.63 -18.03 -9.86
N THR A 394 -5.57 -19.09 -10.66
CA THR A 394 -4.82 -20.31 -10.32
C THR A 394 -3.87 -20.72 -11.43
N ALA A 395 -2.66 -21.14 -11.07
CA ALA A 395 -1.64 -21.62 -12.02
C ALA A 395 -0.80 -22.77 -11.47
N THR A 396 -0.15 -23.50 -12.37
CA THR A 396 0.88 -24.48 -12.05
C THR A 396 2.26 -23.94 -12.43
N LEU A 397 3.23 -24.01 -11.52
CA LEU A 397 4.62 -23.66 -11.79
C LEU A 397 5.31 -24.75 -12.61
N VAL A 398 5.92 -24.38 -13.73
CA VAL A 398 6.62 -25.31 -14.65
C VAL A 398 8.05 -24.87 -14.94
N ARG A 399 8.97 -25.82 -15.10
CA ARG A 399 10.37 -25.55 -15.49
C ARG A 399 10.59 -25.56 -16.98
#